data_AF-A0A934WJ25-F1
#
_entry.id   AF-A0A934WJ25-F1
#
_cell.length_a   1.000
_cell.length_b   1.000
_cell.length_c   1.000
_cell.angle_alpha   90.00
_cell.angle_beta   90.00
_cell.angle_gamma   90.00
#
_symmetry.space_group_name_H-M   'P 1'
#
loop_
_entity.id
_entity.type
_entity.pdbx_description
1 polymer ?
#
loop_
_entity_poly.entity_id
_entity_poly.type
_entity_poly.pdbx_seq_one_letter_code
_entity_poly.pdbx_strand_id
1 'polypeptide(L)' 'MAITRAHEIHHRRLGRNLGVALTLVAFIVLVFGLTIAKVQRGGTIEAFDHSFRPDLADRARQQEGQP' A
#
# COMPACT_ATOMS: atom_id res chain seq x y z
N MET A 1 -38.34 -15.09 -17.41
CA MET A 1 -38.31 -15.46 -15.98
C MET A 1 -38.30 -14.18 -15.17
N ALA A 2 -39.36 -13.88 -14.41
CA ALA A 2 -39.51 -12.61 -13.68
C ALA A 2 -38.91 -12.71 -12.26
N ILE A 3 -37.93 -11.86 -11.92
CA ILE A 3 -37.31 -11.75 -10.58
C ILE A 3 -38.18 -10.85 -9.68
N THR A 4 -39.46 -11.20 -9.51
CA THR A 4 -40.42 -10.34 -8.80
C THR A 4 -40.46 -10.59 -7.28
N ARG A 5 -39.85 -11.68 -6.79
CA ARG A 5 -39.75 -11.99 -5.36
C ARG A 5 -38.31 -12.27 -4.96
N ALA A 6 -37.81 -11.53 -3.98
CA ALA A 6 -36.58 -11.87 -3.27
C ALA A 6 -36.76 -13.25 -2.61
N HIS A 7 -36.13 -14.27 -3.19
CA HIS A 7 -36.19 -15.63 -2.68
C HIS A 7 -35.25 -15.77 -1.48
N GLU A 8 -35.59 -16.61 -0.50
CA GLU A 8 -34.85 -16.86 0.75
C GLU A 8 -33.33 -17.05 0.52
N ILE A 9 -32.96 -17.72 -0.57
CA ILE A 9 -31.58 -17.94 -1.00
C ILE A 9 -30.77 -16.63 -1.12
N HIS A 10 -31.36 -15.56 -1.63
CA HIS A 10 -30.66 -14.27 -1.80
C HIS A 10 -30.37 -13.64 -0.43
N HIS A 11 -31.29 -13.76 0.52
CA HIS A 11 -31.10 -13.28 1.89
C HIS A 11 -29.97 -14.04 2.61
N ARG A 12 -29.93 -15.36 2.44
CA ARG A 12 -28.89 -16.21 3.04
C ARG A 12 -27.49 -15.97 2.44
N ARG A 13 -27.42 -15.64 1.14
CA ARG A 13 -26.17 -15.24 0.46
C ARG A 13 -25.70 -13.86 0.89
N LEU A 14 -26.62 -12.93 1.13
CA LEU A 14 -26.31 -11.55 1.50
C LEU A 14 -25.53 -11.48 2.82
N GLY A 15 -25.95 -12.24 3.84
CA GLY A 15 -25.21 -12.31 5.12
C GLY A 15 -23.80 -12.90 4.98
N ARG A 16 -23.63 -13.96 4.17
CA ARG A 16 -22.31 -14.56 3.92
C ARG A 16 -21.40 -13.64 3.13
N ASN A 17 -21.94 -12.97 2.11
CA ASN A 17 -21.19 -12.03 1.28
C ASN A 17 -20.81 -10.76 2.06
N LEU A 18 -21.59 -10.36 3.06
CA LEU A 18 -21.26 -9.22 3.91
C LEU A 18 -19.96 -9.45 4.70
N GLY A 19 -19.81 -10.62 5.33
CA GLY A 19 -18.57 -10.97 6.03
C GLY A 19 -17.35 -10.98 5.10
N VAL A 20 -17.50 -11.54 3.89
CA VAL A 20 -16.44 -11.55 2.88
C VAL A 20 -16.11 -10.13 2.41
N ALA A 21 -17.11 -9.28 2.17
CA ALA A 21 -16.91 -7.89 1.76
C ALA A 21 -16.16 -7.09 2.83
N LEU A 22 -16.53 -7.26 4.11
CA LEU A 22 -15.84 -6.62 5.24
C LEU A 22 -14.38 -7.06 5.32
N THR A 23 -14.10 -8.37 5.24
CA THR A 23 -12.74 -8.90 5.26
C THR A 23 -11.91 -8.38 4.08
N LEU A 24 -12.49 -8.35 2.88
CA LEU A 24 -11.83 -7.85 1.68
C LEU A 24 -11.47 -6.36 1.83
N VAL A 25 -12.40 -5.53 2.30
CA VAL A 25 -12.15 -4.10 2.53
C VAL A 25 -11.07 -3.91 3.59
N ALA A 26 -11.13 -4.64 4.70
CA ALA A 26 -10.10 -4.59 5.74
C ALA A 26 -8.71 -4.94 5.19
N PHE A 27 -8.62 -6.02 4.40
CA PHE A 27 -7.36 -6.43 3.76
C PHE A 27 -6.81 -5.36 2.81
N ILE A 28 -7.67 -4.77 1.98
CA ILE A 28 -7.30 -3.68 1.07
C ILE A 28 -6.73 -2.51 1.87
N VAL A 29 -7.42 -2.08 2.93
CA VAL A 29 -6.99 -0.96 3.79
C VAL A 29 -5.62 -1.24 4.42
N LEU A 30 -5.37 -2.47 4.89
CA LEU A 30 -4.08 -2.84 5.48
C LEU A 30 -2.94 -2.74 4.45
N VAL A 31 -3.11 -3.31 3.26
CA VAL A 31 -2.09 -3.28 2.20
C VAL A 31 -1.87 -1.85 1.71
N PHE A 32 -2.94 -1.12 1.43
CA PHE A 32 -2.81 0.27 0.96
C PHE A 32 -2.22 1.19 2.02
N GLY A 33 -2.63 1.06 3.27
CA GLY A 33 -2.08 1.81 4.39
C GLY A 33 -0.58 1.56 4.56
N LEU A 34 -0.15 0.31 4.47
CA LEU A 34 1.27 -0.05 4.47
C LEU A 34 2.01 0.54 3.26
N THR A 35 1.42 0.49 2.06
CA THR A 35 2.01 1.08 0.85
C THR A 35 2.20 2.58 0.99
N ILE A 36 1.19 3.31 1.49
CA ILE A 36 1.29 4.75 1.73
C ILE A 36 2.42 5.04 2.71
N ALA A 37 2.46 4.32 3.84
CA ALA A 37 3.53 4.47 4.83
C ALA A 37 4.92 4.17 4.23
N LYS A 38 5.03 3.13 3.39
CA LYS A 38 6.27 2.75 2.72
C LYS A 38 6.72 3.81 1.71
N VAL A 39 5.81 4.34 0.89
CA VAL A 39 6.14 5.34 -0.13
C VAL A 39 6.52 6.67 0.52
N GLN A 40 5.84 7.08 1.60
CA GLN A 40 6.18 8.31 2.31
C GLN A 40 7.52 8.23 3.06
N ARG A 41 7.92 7.05 3.54
CA ARG A 41 9.12 6.87 4.38
C ARG A 41 10.30 6.26 3.63
N GLY A 42 10.08 5.65 2.47
CA GLY A 42 11.10 5.04 1.65
C GLY A 42 11.92 6.09 0.93
N GLY A 43 13.19 6.24 1.31
CA GLY A 43 14.15 7.05 0.57
C GLY A 43 14.59 6.35 -0.72
N THR A 44 15.22 7.12 -1.62
CA THR A 44 15.81 6.60 -2.86
C THR A 44 16.84 5.53 -2.50
N ILE A 45 16.59 4.28 -2.89
CA ILE A 45 17.59 3.22 -2.77
C ILE A 45 18.46 3.28 -4.02
N GLU A 46 19.68 3.80 -3.88
CA GLU A 46 20.67 3.72 -4.94
C GLU A 46 21.07 2.24 -5.16
N ALA A 47 21.01 1.78 -6.40
CA ALA A 47 21.56 0.48 -6.77
C ALA A 47 23.08 0.51 -6.65
N PHE A 48 23.71 -0.63 -6.34
CA PHE A 48 25.17 -0.77 -6.35
C PHE A 48 25.71 -0.85 -7.79
N ASP A 49 25.39 0.16 -8.59
CA ASP A 49 26.06 0.41 -9.86
C ASP A 49 27.32 1.25 -9.58
N HIS A 50 28.33 1.10 -10.44
CA HIS A 50 29.65 1.73 -10.25
C HIS A 50 29.68 3.17 -10.76
N SER A 51 28.50 3.74 -10.99
CA SER A 51 28.29 5.12 -11.38
C SER A 51 28.42 6.08 -10.19
N PHE A 52 28.63 7.35 -10.52
CA PHE A 52 28.80 8.42 -9.55
C PHE A 52 27.59 8.54 -8.62
N ARG A 53 27.84 8.57 -7.30
CA ARG A 53 26.82 8.67 -6.24
C ARG A 53 26.69 10.11 -5.75
N PRO A 54 25.65 10.85 -6.17
CA PRO A 54 25.48 12.25 -5.77
C PRO A 54 25.31 12.41 -4.25
N ASP A 55 24.67 11.46 -3.56
CA ASP A 55 24.46 11.53 -2.10
C ASP A 55 25.79 11.51 -1.31
N LEU A 56 26.81 10.76 -1.79
CA LEU A 56 28.12 10.77 -1.15
C LEU A 56 28.86 12.09 -1.35
N ALA A 57 28.69 12.72 -2.52
CA ALA A 57 29.28 14.02 -2.81
C ALA A 57 28.64 15.13 -1.96
N ASP A 58 27.32 15.07 -1.75
CA ASP A 58 26.61 16.02 -0.90
C ASP A 58 26.98 15.85 0.58
N ARG A 59 27.15 14.62 1.07
CA ARG A 59 27.63 14.35 2.44
C ARG A 59 29.07 14.80 2.67
N ALA A 60 29.95 14.58 1.70
CA ALA A 60 31.34 15.04 1.80
C ALA A 60 31.40 16.57 1.92
N ARG A 61 30.63 17.30 1.10
CA ARG A 61 30.53 18.77 1.19
C ARG A 61 29.92 19.24 2.51
N GLN A 62 28.96 18.51 3.07
CA GLN A 62 28.38 18.83 4.38
C GLN A 62 29.38 18.63 5.52
N GLN A 63 30.26 17.62 5.43
CA GLN A 63 31.32 17.37 6.40
C GLN A 63 32.43 18.42 6.32
N GLU A 64 32.76 18.91 5.13
CA GLU A 64 33.73 20.00 4.93
C GLU A 64 33.23 21.37 5.42
N GLY A 65 31.91 21.54 5.58
CA GLY A 65 31.27 22.79 6.01
C GLY A 65 30.99 22.90 7.52
N GLN A 66 31.37 21.93 8.34
CA GLN A 66 31.24 22.00 9.80
C GLN A 66 32.61 22.34 10.42
N PRO A 67 32.74 23.44 11.19
CA PRO A 67 33.98 23.80 11.88
C PRO A 67 34.35 22.81 12.99
#